data_AF-A0A5C0SFG6-F1
#
_entry.id   AF-A0A5C0SFG6-F1
#
_cell.length_a   1.000
_cell.length_b   1.000
_cell.length_c   1.000
_cell.angle_alpha   90.00
_cell.angle_beta   90.00
_cell.angle_gamma   90.00
#
_symmetry.space_group_name_H-M   'P 1'
#
loop_
_entity.id
_entity.type
_entity.pdbx_description
1 polymer ?
#
loop_
_entity_poly.entity_id
_entity_poly.type
_entity_poly.pdbx_seq_one_letter_code
_entity_poly.pdbx_strand_id
1 'polypeptide(L)'
;MNMIKIIEQRPFKDAAINSSMPYENYGDYHVLFVGKYKYHSIYRSLLYFDLPVLEEVGRVNKVELLLYIVRNDNPSFKKIFHIYRIVEGFEENTVNYSNQPMIDETFHQAFTINEEMNTYVKIDITKFFNNWYTKIYPNNGLLIKALDENSTSLVAFYSKDNNDRIYMPKIQIEFEKFEQKDPIKDIKRIKNKNVNSEIYYNMGNKYFEDGDYKKAYKYYKEGFEKFILKEKYSPKLLFRIVTTLERLERYEKGLEVIEEGLKHYIDFTDLMFLKARILKKQDKISLAIKELNKCLDKGESPIHLNFIEGAGSFKAYDALAKIYYELKDYDEAYHYCKKAFQINPRFTSPIYTIAKILFSEERDINDIKEKLEGFFGKNLDEKEYMILSDVYFAQRKYKIAYEYILKAEEMITYSLKYFYKKGMCLLFMKNYEEAYNNFERIIKGELYEKAIYKMALCEILSGNMYNATKLLNMVRDPENNNRRKIYYTLKNLLEGKSCDPISEDQEESKKFADIIFELLDILIEATSPENFEKSLQLLNLIENDEVLLRLAKLYYNHELYNLAFGEFIRSIKIFNKIDFEGLNMMKKAFIKIE
;
A
#
# COMPACT_ATOMS: atom_id res chain seq x y z
N MET A 1 -3.08 -36.89 -4.06
CA MET A 1 -3.43 -36.98 -2.61
C MET A 1 -2.94 -35.68 -2.01
N ASN A 2 -3.84 -34.78 -1.60
CA ASN A 2 -3.43 -33.47 -1.07
C ASN A 2 -2.50 -33.69 0.12
N MET A 3 -1.31 -33.10 0.07
CA MET A 3 -0.35 -33.20 1.15
C MET A 3 -0.68 -32.13 2.17
N ILE A 4 -1.04 -32.58 3.37
CA ILE A 4 -1.13 -31.69 4.53
C ILE A 4 0.30 -31.45 5.01
N LYS A 5 0.72 -30.18 4.98
CA LYS A 5 1.99 -29.72 5.55
C LYS A 5 1.69 -29.03 6.87
N ILE A 6 2.41 -29.41 7.92
CA ILE A 6 2.43 -28.67 9.18
C ILE A 6 3.59 -27.70 9.14
N ILE A 7 3.30 -26.40 9.24
CA ILE A 7 4.31 -25.34 9.36
C ILE A 7 4.29 -24.85 10.80
N GLU A 8 5.45 -24.85 11.46
CA GLU A 8 5.60 -24.31 12.81
C GLU A 8 6.28 -22.95 12.77
N GLN A 9 5.74 -21.97 13.48
CA GLN A 9 6.32 -20.64 13.60
C GLN A 9 6.33 -20.22 15.07
N ARG A 10 7.46 -19.68 15.53
CA ARG A 10 7.64 -19.15 16.89
C ARG A 10 7.32 -17.66 16.94
N PRO A 11 6.95 -17.13 18.12
CA PRO A 11 6.72 -15.69 18.26
C PRO A 11 8.03 -14.94 17.98
N PHE A 12 7.90 -13.81 17.30
CA PHE A 12 8.97 -12.83 17.15
C PHE A 12 9.06 -11.92 18.38
N LYS A 13 7.92 -11.64 19.05
CA LYS A 13 7.87 -10.97 20.35
C LYS A 13 6.97 -11.73 21.33
N ASP A 14 7.34 -11.83 22.59
CA ASP A 14 6.45 -12.14 23.70
C ASP A 14 6.81 -11.37 24.98
N ALA A 15 5.81 -11.12 25.82
CA ALA A 15 6.04 -10.44 27.09
C ALA A 15 4.92 -10.77 28.07
N ALA A 16 5.27 -10.93 29.36
CA ALA A 16 4.30 -10.90 30.44
C ALA A 16 4.18 -9.48 31.00
N ILE A 17 2.98 -9.09 31.42
CA ILE A 17 2.73 -7.81 32.10
C ILE A 17 1.97 -8.05 33.41
N ASN A 18 2.28 -7.24 34.43
CA ASN A 18 1.84 -7.47 35.80
C ASN A 18 1.26 -6.20 36.43
N SER A 19 0.03 -6.25 36.94
CA SER A 19 -0.63 -5.11 37.59
C SER A 19 0.06 -4.61 38.86
N SER A 20 0.78 -5.47 39.59
CA SER A 20 1.48 -5.08 40.83
C SER A 20 2.82 -4.38 40.58
N MET A 21 3.39 -4.55 39.38
CA MET A 21 4.62 -3.91 38.95
C MET A 21 4.36 -3.26 37.59
N PRO A 22 3.51 -2.23 37.54
CA PRO A 22 2.83 -1.86 36.31
C PRO A 22 3.74 -1.15 35.29
N TYR A 23 4.91 -0.68 35.72
CA TYR A 23 5.91 -0.03 34.87
C TYR A 23 7.10 -0.94 34.51
N GLU A 24 7.18 -2.14 35.11
CA GLU A 24 8.25 -3.10 34.83
C GLU A 24 7.99 -3.85 33.53
N ASN A 25 9.07 -4.09 32.78
CA ASN A 25 9.05 -4.87 31.55
C ASN A 25 9.56 -6.30 31.84
N TYR A 26 8.90 -7.29 31.25
CA TYR A 26 9.29 -8.71 31.36
C TYR A 26 9.36 -9.36 29.97
N GLY A 27 9.85 -8.62 28.98
CA GLY A 27 9.99 -9.11 27.59
C GLY A 27 11.10 -10.14 27.39
N ASP A 28 11.99 -10.30 28.37
CA ASP A 28 13.10 -11.27 28.40
C ASP A 28 12.88 -12.39 29.43
N TYR A 29 11.72 -12.42 30.08
CA TYR A 29 11.45 -13.37 31.16
C TYR A 29 11.01 -14.72 30.59
N HIS A 30 11.69 -15.79 31.01
CA HIS A 30 11.51 -17.17 30.52
C HIS A 30 10.09 -17.78 30.68
N VAL A 31 9.13 -17.08 31.31
CA VAL A 31 7.76 -17.54 31.57
C VAL A 31 6.72 -16.46 31.30
N LEU A 32 5.63 -16.84 30.62
CA LEU A 32 4.46 -16.02 30.34
C LEU A 32 3.34 -16.33 31.33
N PHE A 33 3.02 -15.39 32.23
CA PHE A 33 1.94 -15.54 33.20
C PHE A 33 0.60 -14.98 32.68
N VAL A 34 -0.49 -15.65 33.01
CA VAL A 34 -1.86 -15.20 32.71
C VAL A 34 -2.78 -15.49 33.89
N GLY A 35 -3.62 -14.51 34.24
CA GLY A 35 -4.61 -14.63 35.32
C GLY A 35 -4.13 -14.04 36.64
N LYS A 36 -4.92 -14.25 37.70
CA LYS A 36 -4.67 -13.61 39.00
C LYS A 36 -3.85 -14.49 39.94
N TYR A 37 -2.74 -13.96 40.43
CA TYR A 37 -1.99 -14.54 41.54
C TYR A 37 -2.57 -14.07 42.88
N LYS A 38 -3.25 -14.98 43.58
CA LYS A 38 -3.90 -14.72 44.87
C LYS A 38 -4.77 -13.44 44.82
N TYR A 39 -4.71 -12.59 45.83
CA TYR A 39 -5.46 -11.33 45.89
C TYR A 39 -4.66 -10.11 45.39
N HIS A 40 -3.50 -10.31 44.75
CA HIS A 40 -2.54 -9.24 44.53
C HIS A 40 -2.35 -8.84 43.06
N SER A 41 -1.92 -9.79 42.22
CA SER A 41 -1.36 -9.45 40.89
C SER A 41 -2.19 -10.05 39.77
N ILE A 42 -2.56 -9.23 38.78
CA ILE A 42 -3.18 -9.65 37.52
C ILE A 42 -2.09 -9.72 36.47
N TYR A 43 -1.93 -10.89 35.87
CA TYR A 43 -1.00 -11.13 34.77
C TYR A 43 -1.73 -11.25 33.44
N ARG A 44 -1.13 -10.69 32.40
CA ARG A 44 -1.53 -10.86 31.01
C ARG A 44 -0.27 -11.15 30.19
N SER A 45 -0.43 -11.85 29.08
CA SER A 45 0.69 -12.17 28.20
C SER A 45 0.40 -11.70 26.78
N LEU A 46 1.42 -11.14 26.13
CA LEU A 46 1.37 -10.66 24.76
C LEU A 46 2.25 -11.53 23.89
N LEU A 47 1.78 -11.86 22.69
CA LEU A 47 2.54 -12.61 21.69
C LEU A 47 2.37 -11.96 20.33
N TYR A 48 3.45 -11.87 19.55
CA TYR A 48 3.42 -11.46 18.16
C TYR A 48 4.21 -12.46 17.32
N PHE A 49 3.62 -12.89 16.21
CA PHE A 49 4.22 -13.84 15.26
C PHE A 49 4.38 -13.16 13.92
N ASP A 50 5.55 -13.27 13.30
CA ASP A 50 5.67 -13.02 11.87
C ASP A 50 4.92 -14.10 11.10
N LEU A 51 4.14 -13.70 10.09
CA LEU A 51 3.40 -14.66 9.29
C LEU A 51 4.36 -15.31 8.29
N PRO A 52 4.41 -16.65 8.21
CA PRO A 52 5.26 -17.32 7.23
C PRO A 52 4.75 -17.02 5.81
N VAL A 53 5.68 -16.88 4.87
CA VAL A 53 5.35 -16.81 3.45
C VAL A 53 4.89 -18.21 3.02
N LEU A 54 3.63 -18.33 2.63
CA LEU A 54 3.06 -19.55 2.09
C LEU A 54 3.30 -19.55 0.58
N GLU A 55 4.50 -19.96 0.18
CA GLU A 55 4.99 -19.92 -1.23
C GLU A 55 4.19 -20.82 -2.20
N GLU A 56 3.37 -21.72 -1.67
CA GLU A 56 2.65 -22.74 -2.42
C GLU A 56 1.15 -22.43 -2.49
N VAL A 57 0.49 -22.80 -3.58
CA VAL A 57 -0.97 -22.65 -3.70
C VAL A 57 -1.65 -23.73 -2.85
N GLY A 58 -2.46 -23.31 -1.90
CA GLY A 58 -3.14 -24.21 -0.97
C GLY A 58 -4.16 -23.46 -0.13
N ARG A 59 -4.68 -24.12 0.90
CA ARG A 59 -5.54 -23.51 1.91
C ARG A 59 -5.02 -23.79 3.30
N VAL A 60 -5.18 -22.80 4.17
CA VAL A 60 -5.01 -23.00 5.62
C VAL A 60 -6.26 -23.67 6.15
N ASN A 61 -6.14 -24.94 6.55
CA ASN A 61 -7.23 -25.70 7.14
C ASN A 61 -7.45 -25.28 8.59
N LYS A 62 -6.36 -25.15 9.33
CA LYS A 62 -6.36 -24.89 10.76
C LYS A 62 -5.07 -24.21 11.19
N VAL A 63 -5.16 -23.30 12.15
CA VAL A 63 -4.01 -22.74 12.85
C VAL A 63 -4.22 -22.88 14.34
N GLU A 64 -3.32 -23.61 15.00
CA GLU A 64 -3.35 -23.83 16.44
C GLU A 64 -2.21 -23.07 17.11
N LEU A 65 -2.51 -22.23 18.10
CA LEU A 65 -1.53 -21.72 19.05
C LEU A 65 -1.29 -22.78 20.12
N LEU A 66 -0.02 -23.14 20.30
CA LEU A 66 0.44 -24.11 21.27
C LEU A 66 1.22 -23.39 22.36
N LEU A 67 0.72 -23.49 23.59
CA LEU A 67 1.38 -22.96 24.79
C LEU A 67 1.62 -24.10 25.79
N TYR A 68 2.86 -24.28 26.22
CA TYR A 68 3.22 -25.35 27.15
C TYR A 68 2.99 -24.89 28.59
N ILE A 69 2.09 -25.56 29.32
CA ILE A 69 1.71 -25.20 30.69
C ILE A 69 2.79 -25.67 31.66
N VAL A 70 3.44 -24.73 32.36
CA VAL A 70 4.48 -25.00 33.37
C VAL A 70 3.99 -24.76 34.80
N ARG A 71 2.87 -24.07 34.95
CA ARG A 71 2.25 -23.79 36.24
C ARG A 71 0.75 -23.65 36.08
N ASN A 72 -0.01 -24.24 36.99
CA ASN A 72 -1.47 -24.14 37.04
C ASN A 72 -1.90 -24.07 38.52
N ASP A 73 -2.13 -22.86 39.03
CA ASP A 73 -2.52 -22.67 40.43
C ASP A 73 -3.98 -23.11 40.62
N ASN A 74 -4.28 -23.84 41.70
CA ASN A 74 -5.61 -24.39 41.97
C ASN A 74 -6.18 -25.21 40.77
N PRO A 75 -5.52 -26.32 40.38
CA PRO A 75 -5.89 -27.10 39.17
C PRO A 75 -7.29 -27.74 39.26
N SER A 76 -7.87 -27.85 40.45
CA SER A 76 -9.25 -28.35 40.65
C SER A 76 -10.33 -27.42 40.11
N PHE A 77 -10.02 -26.16 39.79
CA PHE A 77 -10.97 -25.20 39.25
C PHE A 77 -10.74 -24.95 37.76
N LYS A 78 -11.83 -24.99 37.01
CA LYS A 78 -11.90 -24.59 35.61
C LYS A 78 -11.54 -23.11 35.45
N LYS A 79 -10.51 -22.81 34.64
CA LYS A 79 -10.06 -21.46 34.32
C LYS A 79 -10.36 -21.14 32.87
N ILE A 80 -10.98 -20.00 32.61
CA ILE A 80 -11.33 -19.55 31.26
C ILE A 80 -10.47 -18.35 30.93
N PHE A 81 -9.82 -18.40 29.77
CA PHE A 81 -8.96 -17.36 29.24
C PHE A 81 -9.42 -16.96 27.85
N HIS A 82 -9.21 -15.70 27.51
CA HIS A 82 -9.51 -15.16 26.19
C HIS A 82 -8.23 -14.66 25.54
N ILE A 83 -8.11 -14.95 24.25
CA ILE A 83 -7.15 -14.35 23.35
C ILE A 83 -7.85 -13.23 22.59
N TYR A 84 -7.31 -12.02 22.66
CA TYR A 84 -7.81 -10.83 21.96
C TYR A 84 -6.85 -10.38 20.87
N ARG A 85 -7.41 -9.75 19.84
CA ARG A 85 -6.63 -9.07 18.80
C ARG A 85 -6.12 -7.76 19.38
N ILE A 86 -4.82 -7.52 19.23
CA ILE A 86 -4.22 -6.22 19.54
C ILE A 86 -4.52 -5.23 18.39
N VAL A 87 -4.92 -4.01 18.74
CA VAL A 87 -5.28 -2.96 17.77
C VAL A 87 -4.07 -2.12 17.36
N GLU A 88 -3.13 -1.90 18.28
CA GLU A 88 -1.90 -1.14 18.06
C GLU A 88 -0.68 -1.97 18.45
N GLY A 89 0.34 -2.02 17.60
CA GLY A 89 1.53 -2.86 17.86
C GLY A 89 2.23 -2.50 19.17
N PHE A 90 2.95 -3.47 19.75
CA PHE A 90 3.74 -3.28 20.97
C PHE A 90 5.22 -3.56 20.72
N GLU A 91 6.08 -2.93 21.52
CA GLU A 91 7.51 -3.20 21.56
C GLU A 91 7.86 -4.05 22.79
N GLU A 92 8.52 -5.18 22.54
CA GLU A 92 8.84 -6.19 23.55
C GLU A 92 9.61 -5.63 24.73
N ASN A 93 10.62 -4.80 24.46
CA ASN A 93 11.55 -4.28 25.47
C ASN A 93 10.98 -3.12 26.29
N THR A 94 9.76 -2.65 25.99
CA THR A 94 9.16 -1.48 26.67
C THR A 94 7.73 -1.73 27.13
N VAL A 95 7.06 -2.77 26.68
CA VAL A 95 5.68 -3.06 27.06
C VAL A 95 5.60 -3.44 28.54
N ASN A 96 4.64 -2.87 29.26
CA ASN A 96 4.36 -3.10 30.66
C ASN A 96 2.84 -3.00 30.89
N TYR A 97 2.39 -3.15 32.13
CA TYR A 97 0.96 -3.14 32.41
C TYR A 97 0.32 -1.76 32.20
N SER A 98 1.06 -0.68 32.47
CA SER A 98 0.59 0.70 32.32
C SER A 98 0.46 1.14 30.86
N ASN A 99 1.33 0.66 29.97
CA ASN A 99 1.34 1.02 28.55
C ASN A 99 0.89 -0.11 27.61
N GLN A 100 0.22 -1.12 28.16
CA GLN A 100 -0.26 -2.27 27.38
C GLN A 100 -1.14 -1.80 26.20
N PRO A 101 -1.04 -2.46 25.05
CA PRO A 101 -1.70 -2.01 23.84
C PRO A 101 -3.21 -2.22 23.91
N MET A 102 -3.96 -1.36 23.23
CA MET A 102 -5.41 -1.49 23.09
C MET A 102 -5.79 -2.80 22.38
N ILE A 103 -6.86 -3.45 22.86
CA ILE A 103 -7.41 -4.69 22.30
C ILE A 103 -8.79 -4.49 21.71
N ASP A 104 -9.17 -5.37 20.78
CA ASP A 104 -10.51 -5.47 20.23
C ASP A 104 -11.35 -6.43 21.08
N GLU A 105 -12.11 -5.88 22.04
CA GLU A 105 -12.95 -6.66 22.97
C GLU A 105 -14.03 -7.48 22.23
N THR A 106 -14.40 -7.10 20.99
CA THR A 106 -15.41 -7.82 20.19
C THR A 106 -14.85 -9.02 19.45
N PHE A 107 -13.53 -9.09 19.27
CA PHE A 107 -12.86 -10.16 18.52
C PHE A 107 -11.92 -10.96 19.42
N HIS A 108 -12.46 -12.05 19.97
CA HIS A 108 -11.73 -12.92 20.89
C HIS A 108 -11.95 -14.40 20.61
N GLN A 109 -11.00 -15.22 21.07
CA GLN A 109 -11.13 -16.69 21.15
C GLN A 109 -10.96 -17.12 22.60
N ALA A 110 -11.98 -17.82 23.12
CA ALA A 110 -11.92 -18.41 24.45
C ALA A 110 -11.22 -19.78 24.43
N PHE A 111 -10.52 -20.10 25.51
CA PHE A 111 -10.02 -21.43 25.81
C PHE A 111 -10.10 -21.69 27.32
N THR A 112 -10.01 -22.96 27.71
CA THR A 112 -10.13 -23.39 29.10
C THR A 112 -8.91 -24.22 29.49
N ILE A 113 -8.47 -24.04 30.73
CA ILE A 113 -7.52 -24.92 31.41
C ILE A 113 -8.18 -25.41 32.70
N ASN A 114 -8.25 -26.72 32.86
CA ASN A 114 -8.72 -27.43 34.03
C ASN A 114 -7.51 -27.84 34.88
N GLU A 115 -7.20 -29.13 34.90
CA GLU A 115 -6.10 -29.75 35.66
C GLU A 115 -4.81 -29.94 34.84
N GLU A 116 -4.78 -29.49 33.58
CA GLU A 116 -3.63 -29.69 32.70
C GLU A 116 -2.37 -29.01 33.26
N MET A 117 -1.25 -29.74 33.25
CA MET A 117 0.07 -29.28 33.63
C MET A 117 1.13 -30.12 32.91
N ASN A 118 2.29 -29.53 32.59
CA ASN A 118 3.37 -30.17 31.83
C ASN A 118 2.90 -30.72 30.48
N THR A 119 2.03 -29.97 29.81
CA THR A 119 1.48 -30.33 28.50
C THR A 119 1.12 -29.08 27.71
N TYR A 120 0.91 -29.24 26.42
CA TYR A 120 0.45 -28.17 25.54
C TYR A 120 -1.06 -27.97 25.63
N VAL A 121 -1.49 -26.72 25.85
CA VAL A 121 -2.83 -26.30 25.44
C VAL A 121 -2.79 -25.92 23.96
N LYS A 122 -3.78 -26.39 23.20
CA LYS A 122 -3.94 -26.10 21.77
C LYS A 122 -5.16 -25.21 21.58
N ILE A 123 -4.97 -24.05 20.96
CA ILE A 123 -6.01 -23.03 20.85
C ILE A 123 -6.18 -22.69 19.37
N ASP A 124 -7.39 -22.88 18.83
CA ASP A 124 -7.67 -22.57 17.43
C ASP A 124 -7.71 -21.05 17.20
N ILE A 125 -6.71 -20.54 16.49
CA ILE A 125 -6.59 -19.12 16.12
C ILE A 125 -6.74 -18.91 14.60
N THR A 126 -7.35 -19.86 13.89
CA THR A 126 -7.50 -19.84 12.41
C THR A 126 -8.12 -18.53 11.93
N LYS A 127 -9.12 -18.01 12.65
CA LYS A 127 -9.79 -16.74 12.31
C LYS A 127 -8.86 -15.53 12.44
N PHE A 128 -8.01 -15.49 13.48
CA PHE A 128 -7.00 -14.44 13.65
C PHE A 128 -6.01 -14.48 12.50
N PHE A 129 -5.43 -15.66 12.25
CA PHE A 129 -4.46 -15.88 11.19
C PHE A 129 -5.00 -15.46 9.82
N ASN A 130 -6.20 -15.92 9.46
CA ASN A 130 -6.82 -15.60 8.17
C ASN A 130 -7.08 -14.10 8.02
N ASN A 131 -7.54 -13.41 9.07
CA ASN A 131 -7.76 -11.96 9.01
C ASN A 131 -6.45 -11.18 8.80
N TRP A 132 -5.35 -11.64 9.39
CA TRP A 132 -4.03 -11.04 9.16
C TRP A 132 -3.51 -11.34 7.75
N TYR A 133 -3.61 -12.59 7.30
CA TYR A 133 -3.12 -13.01 5.99
C TYR A 133 -3.88 -12.36 4.83
N THR A 134 -5.19 -12.13 5.00
CA THR A 134 -6.05 -11.43 4.03
C THR A 134 -6.04 -9.91 4.17
N LYS A 135 -5.26 -9.37 5.12
CA LYS A 135 -5.13 -7.93 5.42
C LYS A 135 -6.45 -7.25 5.77
N ILE A 136 -7.42 -7.98 6.32
CA ILE A 136 -8.64 -7.41 6.93
C ILE A 136 -8.26 -6.57 8.14
N TYR A 137 -7.30 -7.06 8.93
CA TYR A 137 -6.69 -6.31 10.03
C TYR A 137 -5.16 -6.39 9.94
N PRO A 138 -4.43 -5.35 10.38
CA PRO A 138 -2.99 -5.46 10.58
C PRO A 138 -2.67 -6.53 11.64
N ASN A 139 -1.58 -7.25 11.44
CA ASN A 139 -1.04 -8.16 12.45
C ASN A 139 -0.29 -7.34 13.50
N ASN A 140 -0.91 -7.09 14.65
CA ASN A 140 -0.30 -6.42 15.79
C ASN A 140 -0.12 -7.36 17.00
N GLY A 141 -0.35 -8.66 16.80
CA GLY A 141 -0.23 -9.68 17.84
C GLY A 141 -1.52 -9.98 18.60
N LEU A 142 -1.35 -10.72 19.69
CA LEU A 142 -2.38 -11.29 20.54
C LEU A 142 -2.13 -10.90 22.00
N LEU A 143 -3.19 -10.60 22.73
CA LEU A 143 -3.16 -10.46 24.18
C LEU A 143 -4.00 -11.56 24.81
N ILE A 144 -3.43 -12.24 25.80
CA ILE A 144 -4.08 -13.29 26.58
C ILE A 144 -4.38 -12.76 27.98
N LYS A 145 -5.65 -12.78 28.38
CA LYS A 145 -6.10 -12.45 29.75
C LYS A 145 -7.13 -13.44 30.26
N ALA A 146 -7.27 -13.54 31.57
CA ALA A 146 -8.36 -14.32 32.18
C ALA A 146 -9.72 -13.67 31.87
N LEU A 147 -10.75 -14.50 31.70
CA LEU A 147 -12.13 -14.00 31.56
C LEU A 147 -12.57 -13.28 32.84
N ASP A 148 -12.27 -13.87 34.00
CA ASP A 148 -12.49 -13.27 35.31
C ASP A 148 -11.15 -13.04 36.03
N GLU A 149 -10.67 -11.80 35.98
CA GLU A 149 -9.45 -11.37 36.67
C GLU A 149 -9.66 -11.10 38.17
N ASN A 150 -10.83 -11.44 38.74
CA ASN A 150 -11.07 -11.41 40.18
C ASN A 150 -10.77 -12.74 40.87
N SER A 151 -10.93 -13.86 40.15
CA SER A 151 -10.67 -15.22 40.64
C SER A 151 -9.18 -15.59 40.62
N THR A 152 -8.73 -16.44 41.56
CA THR A 152 -7.34 -16.93 41.62
C THR A 152 -7.08 -17.97 40.53
N SER A 153 -6.78 -17.49 39.32
CA SER A 153 -6.73 -18.28 38.09
C SER A 153 -5.33 -18.35 37.45
N LEU A 154 -4.25 -18.12 38.21
CA LEU A 154 -2.91 -18.03 37.63
C LEU A 154 -2.49 -19.31 36.90
N VAL A 155 -2.11 -19.16 35.63
CA VAL A 155 -1.43 -20.17 34.83
C VAL A 155 -0.16 -19.54 34.25
N ALA A 156 0.85 -20.36 33.99
CA ALA A 156 2.05 -19.91 33.32
C ALA A 156 2.45 -20.85 32.17
N PHE A 157 2.99 -20.25 31.12
CA PHE A 157 3.53 -20.92 29.95
C PHE A 157 5.02 -20.59 29.79
N TYR A 158 5.79 -21.40 29.08
CA TYR A 158 7.14 -20.95 28.69
C TYR A 158 7.08 -19.77 27.71
N SER A 159 8.06 -18.87 27.78
CA SER A 159 8.33 -17.83 26.78
C SER A 159 9.30 -18.34 25.69
N LYS A 160 9.44 -17.58 24.60
CA LYS A 160 10.52 -17.72 23.60
C LYS A 160 11.92 -17.62 24.20
N ASP A 161 12.07 -17.03 25.38
CA ASP A 161 13.36 -16.88 26.07
C ASP A 161 13.67 -18.10 26.97
N ASN A 162 12.85 -19.16 26.91
CA ASN A 162 13.15 -20.42 27.56
C ASN A 162 14.35 -21.14 26.91
N ASN A 163 15.19 -21.82 27.70
CA ASN A 163 16.35 -22.53 27.18
C ASN A 163 15.98 -23.72 26.28
N ASP A 164 14.87 -24.40 26.60
CA ASP A 164 14.40 -25.55 25.83
C ASP A 164 13.39 -25.13 24.75
N ARG A 165 13.88 -25.16 23.52
CA ARG A 165 13.18 -24.82 22.29
C ARG A 165 11.95 -25.70 22.01
N ILE A 166 11.85 -26.88 22.64
CA ILE A 166 10.74 -27.81 22.45
C ILE A 166 9.48 -27.31 23.16
N TYR A 167 9.60 -26.50 24.21
CA TYR A 167 8.46 -26.03 25.01
C TYR A 167 8.05 -24.57 24.75
N MET A 168 8.80 -23.86 23.89
CA MET A 168 8.48 -22.48 23.51
C MET A 168 7.10 -22.35 22.85
N PRO A 169 6.43 -21.20 23.00
CA PRO A 169 5.20 -20.91 22.26
C PRO A 169 5.40 -21.10 20.76
N LYS A 170 4.41 -21.66 20.08
CA LYS A 170 4.42 -21.80 18.63
C LYS A 170 3.02 -21.82 18.05
N ILE A 171 2.89 -21.39 16.80
CA ILE A 171 1.71 -21.66 15.99
C ILE A 171 2.00 -22.84 15.08
N GLN A 172 1.06 -23.78 15.00
CA GLN A 172 1.05 -24.88 14.03
C GLN A 172 0.00 -24.57 12.97
N ILE A 173 0.45 -24.40 11.74
CA ILE A 173 -0.40 -24.10 10.58
C ILE A 173 -0.56 -25.40 9.81
N GLU A 174 -1.76 -25.95 9.83
CA GLU A 174 -2.17 -27.04 8.95
C GLU A 174 -2.49 -26.45 7.58
N PHE A 175 -1.51 -26.54 6.70
CA PHE A 175 -1.61 -26.06 5.34
C PHE A 175 -1.87 -27.25 4.41
N GLU A 176 -3.08 -27.31 3.85
CA GLU A 176 -3.36 -28.23 2.78
C GLU A 176 -2.81 -27.65 1.50
N LYS A 177 -1.65 -28.17 1.12
CA LYS A 177 -1.10 -27.94 -0.20
C LYS A 177 -2.07 -28.57 -1.19
N PHE A 178 -2.64 -27.73 -2.06
CA PHE A 178 -3.28 -28.27 -3.24
C PHE A 178 -2.16 -28.88 -4.07
N GLU A 179 -2.28 -30.15 -4.47
CA GLU A 179 -1.35 -30.71 -5.43
C GLU A 179 -1.24 -29.72 -6.59
N GLN A 180 -0.04 -29.15 -6.79
CA GLN A 180 0.32 -28.62 -8.10
C GLN A 180 0.41 -29.85 -8.99
N LYS A 181 -0.75 -30.25 -9.51
CA LYS A 181 -0.84 -31.28 -10.51
C LYS A 181 -0.16 -30.74 -11.74
N ASP A 182 0.89 -31.45 -12.15
CA ASP A 182 1.52 -31.29 -13.44
C ASP A 182 0.41 -31.14 -14.50
N PRO A 183 0.25 -29.95 -15.14
CA PRO A 183 -0.88 -29.64 -15.99
C PRO A 183 -1.08 -30.67 -17.11
N ILE A 184 -0.02 -31.39 -17.49
CA ILE A 184 0.00 -32.34 -18.59
C ILE A 184 -0.70 -33.67 -18.22
N LYS A 185 -0.71 -34.08 -16.94
CA LYS A 185 -1.36 -35.34 -16.53
C LYS A 185 -2.88 -35.21 -16.32
N ASP A 186 -3.37 -34.03 -15.96
CA ASP A 186 -4.82 -33.77 -15.84
C ASP A 186 -5.50 -33.55 -17.20
N ILE A 187 -4.77 -33.16 -18.26
CA ILE A 187 -5.28 -33.12 -19.64
C ILE A 187 -5.91 -34.47 -20.06
N LYS A 188 -5.43 -35.60 -19.52
CA LYS A 188 -5.95 -36.94 -19.86
C LYS A 188 -7.11 -37.45 -18.99
N ARG A 189 -7.41 -36.82 -17.84
CA ARG A 189 -8.52 -37.22 -16.96
C ARG A 189 -9.80 -36.39 -17.16
N ILE A 190 -9.75 -35.29 -17.90
CA ILE A 190 -10.90 -34.43 -18.20
C ILE A 190 -11.68 -34.98 -19.40
N LYS A 191 -12.16 -36.22 -19.26
CA LYS A 191 -13.29 -36.74 -20.03
C LYS A 191 -14.36 -37.13 -19.04
N ASN A 192 -15.30 -36.20 -18.84
CA ASN A 192 -16.64 -36.33 -18.25
C ASN A 192 -16.89 -35.61 -16.91
N LYS A 193 -17.77 -34.61 -17.03
CA LYS A 193 -18.69 -33.95 -16.06
C LYS A 193 -18.12 -32.91 -15.07
N ASN A 194 -18.63 -31.69 -15.24
CA ASN A 194 -18.61 -30.47 -14.40
C ASN A 194 -17.25 -29.79 -14.11
N VAL A 195 -16.86 -28.88 -15.01
CA VAL A 195 -15.78 -27.89 -14.78
C VAL A 195 -16.39 -26.60 -14.21
N ASN A 196 -16.07 -26.28 -12.94
CA ASN A 196 -16.61 -25.14 -12.18
C ASN A 196 -15.98 -23.79 -12.63
N SER A 197 -16.81 -22.77 -12.86
CA SER A 197 -16.45 -21.38 -13.23
C SER A 197 -15.49 -20.71 -12.23
N GLU A 198 -15.53 -21.12 -10.96
CA GLU A 198 -14.64 -20.64 -9.90
C GLU A 198 -13.14 -20.86 -10.21
N ILE A 199 -12.80 -21.95 -10.92
CA ILE A 199 -11.41 -22.25 -11.31
C ILE A 199 -10.88 -21.15 -12.24
N TYR A 200 -11.68 -20.75 -13.23
CA TYR A 200 -11.32 -19.71 -14.18
C TYR A 200 -11.22 -18.34 -13.52
N TYR A 201 -12.09 -18.04 -12.56
CA TYR A 201 -11.99 -16.83 -11.74
C TYR A 201 -10.66 -16.78 -10.95
N ASN A 202 -10.29 -17.87 -10.29
CA ASN A 202 -9.03 -17.94 -9.53
C ASN A 202 -7.79 -17.84 -10.43
N MET A 203 -7.82 -18.47 -11.61
CA MET A 203 -6.76 -18.32 -12.60
C MET A 203 -6.65 -16.87 -13.09
N GLY A 204 -7.78 -16.22 -13.36
CA GLY A 204 -7.79 -14.81 -13.73
C GLY A 204 -7.18 -13.91 -12.65
N ASN A 205 -7.51 -14.13 -11.37
CA ASN A 205 -6.95 -13.35 -10.26
C ASN A 205 -5.43 -13.47 -10.16
N LYS A 206 -4.88 -14.67 -10.34
CA LYS A 206 -3.43 -14.86 -10.34
C LYS A 206 -2.77 -13.99 -11.42
N TYR A 207 -3.23 -14.09 -12.66
CA TYR A 207 -2.67 -13.28 -13.74
C TYR A 207 -2.93 -11.78 -13.58
N PHE A 208 -4.03 -11.41 -12.91
CA PHE A 208 -4.33 -10.02 -12.58
C PHE A 208 -3.33 -9.45 -11.56
N GLU A 209 -2.98 -10.23 -10.55
CA GLU A 209 -1.97 -9.90 -9.54
C GLU A 209 -0.56 -9.83 -10.16
N ASP A 210 -0.26 -10.72 -11.10
CA ASP A 210 0.98 -10.72 -11.89
C ASP A 210 1.05 -9.55 -12.90
N GLY A 211 0.00 -8.72 -13.02
CA GLY A 211 -0.09 -7.62 -13.99
C GLY A 211 -0.32 -8.04 -15.44
N ASP A 212 -0.41 -9.34 -15.73
CA ASP A 212 -0.77 -9.87 -17.06
C ASP A 212 -2.28 -9.79 -17.28
N TYR A 213 -2.78 -8.57 -17.45
CA TYR A 213 -4.22 -8.29 -17.64
C TYR A 213 -4.80 -8.99 -18.87
N LYS A 214 -3.98 -9.26 -19.90
CA LYS A 214 -4.43 -9.98 -21.12
C LYS A 214 -4.77 -11.43 -20.79
N LYS A 215 -3.88 -12.14 -20.09
CA LYS A 215 -4.17 -13.51 -19.63
C LYS A 215 -5.28 -13.51 -18.58
N ALA A 216 -5.27 -12.57 -17.65
CA ALA A 216 -6.33 -12.43 -16.65
C ALA A 216 -7.71 -12.37 -17.31
N TYR A 217 -7.88 -11.47 -18.30
CA TYR A 217 -9.13 -11.33 -19.05
C TYR A 217 -9.52 -12.61 -19.79
N LYS A 218 -8.57 -13.33 -20.40
CA LYS A 218 -8.84 -14.61 -21.06
C LYS A 218 -9.48 -15.59 -20.08
N TYR A 219 -8.89 -15.79 -18.90
CA TYR A 219 -9.44 -16.70 -17.91
C TYR A 219 -10.78 -16.21 -17.35
N TYR A 220 -10.92 -14.92 -17.05
CA TYR A 220 -12.21 -14.40 -16.59
C TYR A 220 -13.32 -14.57 -17.63
N LYS A 221 -13.03 -14.39 -18.92
CA LYS A 221 -14.00 -14.62 -20.01
C LYS A 221 -14.46 -16.07 -20.06
N GLU A 222 -13.54 -17.03 -19.92
CA GLU A 222 -13.86 -18.46 -19.88
C GLU A 222 -14.73 -18.82 -18.66
N GLY A 223 -14.51 -18.17 -17.52
CA GLY A 223 -15.40 -18.27 -16.36
C GLY A 223 -16.78 -17.65 -16.62
N PHE A 224 -16.81 -16.52 -17.34
CA PHE A 224 -18.04 -15.83 -17.70
C PHE A 224 -18.91 -16.61 -18.69
N GLU A 225 -18.31 -17.37 -19.61
CA GLU A 225 -19.07 -18.24 -20.53
C GLU A 225 -19.77 -19.41 -19.80
N LYS A 226 -19.34 -19.71 -18.56
CA LYS A 226 -19.91 -20.74 -17.67
C LYS A 226 -20.63 -20.13 -16.47
N PHE A 227 -21.01 -18.86 -16.58
CA PHE A 227 -21.55 -18.04 -15.51
C PHE A 227 -22.93 -18.51 -15.04
N ILE A 228 -23.09 -18.63 -13.72
CA ILE A 228 -24.38 -18.91 -13.08
C ILE A 228 -24.79 -17.71 -12.22
N LEU A 229 -25.89 -17.07 -12.60
CA LEU A 229 -26.38 -15.79 -12.08
C LEU A 229 -26.59 -15.70 -10.55
N LYS A 230 -26.75 -16.82 -9.84
CA LYS A 230 -27.06 -16.84 -8.40
C LYS A 230 -25.94 -17.37 -7.52
N GLU A 231 -24.76 -17.61 -8.07
CA GLU A 231 -23.62 -18.10 -7.28
C GLU A 231 -22.89 -16.96 -6.56
N LYS A 232 -22.37 -17.24 -5.35
CA LYS A 232 -21.72 -16.24 -4.49
C LYS A 232 -20.49 -15.56 -5.13
N TYR A 233 -19.87 -16.17 -6.14
CA TYR A 233 -18.71 -15.59 -6.83
C TYR A 233 -19.10 -14.69 -8.00
N SER A 234 -20.34 -14.73 -8.46
CA SER A 234 -20.78 -14.08 -9.71
C SER A 234 -20.59 -12.56 -9.71
N PRO A 235 -20.92 -11.81 -8.63
CA PRO A 235 -20.60 -10.39 -8.54
C PRO A 235 -19.09 -10.10 -8.55
N LYS A 236 -18.28 -10.99 -7.93
CA LYS A 236 -16.81 -10.86 -7.88
C LYS A 236 -16.20 -11.03 -9.26
N LEU A 237 -16.68 -12.00 -10.04
CA LEU A 237 -16.21 -12.25 -11.40
C LEU A 237 -16.56 -11.08 -12.33
N LEU A 238 -17.79 -10.55 -12.27
CA LEU A 238 -18.18 -9.35 -13.00
C LEU A 238 -17.27 -8.16 -12.68
N PHE A 239 -17.06 -7.88 -11.40
CA PHE A 239 -16.16 -6.83 -10.94
C PHE A 239 -14.74 -6.98 -11.49
N ARG A 240 -14.19 -8.20 -11.45
CA ARG A 240 -12.85 -8.50 -11.99
C ARG A 240 -12.77 -8.36 -13.50
N ILE A 241 -13.79 -8.80 -14.25
CA ILE A 241 -13.83 -8.64 -15.71
C ILE A 241 -13.79 -7.15 -16.07
N VAL A 242 -14.67 -6.35 -15.46
CA VAL A 242 -14.79 -4.91 -15.75
C VAL A 242 -13.49 -4.17 -15.41
N THR A 243 -12.94 -4.40 -14.22
CA THR A 243 -11.67 -3.77 -13.82
C THR A 243 -10.51 -4.19 -14.74
N THR A 244 -10.47 -5.44 -15.20
CA THR A 244 -9.44 -5.91 -16.15
C THR A 244 -9.62 -5.28 -17.52
N LEU A 245 -10.85 -5.20 -18.03
CA LEU A 245 -11.16 -4.54 -19.30
C LEU A 245 -10.81 -3.04 -19.26
N GLU A 246 -11.06 -2.38 -18.14
CA GLU A 246 -10.66 -0.99 -17.91
C GLU A 246 -9.13 -0.81 -17.96
N ARG A 247 -8.35 -1.75 -17.38
CA ARG A 247 -6.87 -1.76 -17.44
C ARG A 247 -6.33 -2.06 -18.84
N LEU A 248 -7.07 -2.83 -19.63
CA LEU A 248 -6.76 -3.13 -21.03
C LEU A 248 -7.28 -2.06 -22.00
N GLU A 249 -7.89 -0.98 -21.50
CA GLU A 249 -8.52 0.08 -22.29
C GLU A 249 -9.61 -0.41 -23.25
N ARG A 250 -10.20 -1.56 -22.95
CA ARG A 250 -11.31 -2.17 -23.71
C ARG A 250 -12.65 -1.69 -23.17
N TYR A 251 -12.85 -0.38 -23.23
CA TYR A 251 -13.94 0.33 -22.56
C TYR A 251 -15.34 -0.13 -22.99
N GLU A 252 -15.61 -0.28 -24.29
CA GLU A 252 -16.94 -0.66 -24.78
C GLU A 252 -17.37 -2.05 -24.28
N LYS A 253 -16.45 -3.03 -24.29
CA LYS A 253 -16.71 -4.36 -23.71
C LYS A 253 -16.93 -4.28 -22.20
N GLY A 254 -16.21 -3.39 -21.52
CA GLY A 254 -16.41 -3.14 -20.09
C GLY A 254 -17.82 -2.64 -19.80
N LEU A 255 -18.33 -1.70 -20.61
CA LEU A 255 -19.68 -1.18 -20.50
C LEU A 255 -20.73 -2.27 -20.78
N GLU A 256 -20.55 -3.10 -21.82
CA GLU A 256 -21.44 -4.24 -22.11
C GLU A 256 -21.59 -5.19 -20.91
N VAL A 257 -20.48 -5.55 -20.27
CA VAL A 257 -20.48 -6.42 -19.09
C VAL A 257 -21.16 -5.74 -17.90
N ILE A 258 -20.97 -4.43 -17.71
CA ILE A 258 -21.64 -3.68 -16.65
C ILE A 258 -23.16 -3.66 -16.88
N GLU A 259 -23.61 -3.31 -18.09
CA GLU A 259 -25.04 -3.26 -18.41
C GLU A 259 -25.71 -4.62 -18.17
N GLU A 260 -25.05 -5.72 -18.55
CA GLU A 260 -25.56 -7.05 -18.25
C GLU A 260 -25.59 -7.34 -16.74
N GLY A 261 -24.51 -6.98 -16.01
CA GLY A 261 -24.45 -7.17 -14.56
C GLY A 261 -25.55 -6.42 -13.80
N LEU A 262 -25.84 -5.17 -14.20
CA LEU A 262 -26.82 -4.30 -13.54
C LEU A 262 -28.28 -4.73 -13.78
N LYS A 263 -28.58 -5.54 -14.81
CA LYS A 263 -29.90 -6.15 -14.99
C LYS A 263 -30.25 -7.11 -13.85
N HIS A 264 -29.24 -7.77 -13.29
CA HIS A 264 -29.41 -8.83 -12.28
C HIS A 264 -29.05 -8.36 -10.87
N TYR A 265 -28.11 -7.42 -10.75
CA TYR A 265 -27.68 -6.83 -9.48
C TYR A 265 -27.95 -5.31 -9.50
N ILE A 266 -29.22 -4.94 -9.36
CA ILE A 266 -29.65 -3.54 -9.50
C ILE A 266 -29.08 -2.59 -8.43
N ASP A 267 -28.64 -3.15 -7.30
CA ASP A 267 -28.04 -2.40 -6.17
C ASP A 267 -26.51 -2.55 -6.11
N PHE A 268 -25.89 -2.91 -7.24
CA PHE A 268 -24.44 -3.02 -7.35
C PHE A 268 -23.81 -1.66 -7.70
N THR A 269 -23.85 -0.73 -6.75
CA THR A 269 -23.34 0.65 -6.90
C THR A 269 -21.88 0.68 -7.38
N ASP A 270 -21.06 -0.30 -7.01
CA ASP A 270 -19.66 -0.37 -7.45
C ASP A 270 -19.53 -0.54 -8.97
N LEU A 271 -20.41 -1.31 -9.61
CA LEU A 271 -20.41 -1.43 -11.08
C LEU A 271 -20.83 -0.11 -11.74
N MET A 272 -21.77 0.62 -11.12
CA MET A 272 -22.17 1.96 -11.57
C MET A 272 -20.99 2.94 -11.44
N PHE A 273 -20.24 2.86 -10.35
CA PHE A 273 -19.03 3.66 -10.16
C PHE A 273 -17.93 3.32 -11.18
N LEU A 274 -17.73 2.03 -11.50
CA LEU A 274 -16.83 1.61 -12.58
C LEU A 274 -17.31 2.11 -13.96
N LYS A 275 -18.62 2.11 -14.22
CA LYS A 275 -19.21 2.66 -15.44
C LYS A 275 -18.90 4.13 -15.59
N ALA A 276 -19.09 4.92 -14.54
CA ALA A 276 -18.74 6.34 -14.54
C ALA A 276 -17.26 6.58 -14.85
N ARG A 277 -16.36 5.78 -14.26
CA ARG A 277 -14.91 5.86 -14.53
C ARG A 277 -14.57 5.55 -15.98
N ILE A 278 -15.17 4.51 -16.56
CA ILE A 278 -14.97 4.16 -17.97
C ILE A 278 -15.50 5.28 -18.87
N LEU A 279 -16.70 5.80 -18.61
CA LEU A 279 -17.28 6.91 -19.37
C LEU A 279 -16.38 8.15 -19.31
N LYS A 280 -15.82 8.48 -18.15
CA LYS A 280 -14.85 9.57 -17.99
C LYS A 280 -13.61 9.35 -18.86
N LYS A 281 -13.04 8.13 -18.87
CA LYS A 281 -11.87 7.78 -19.70
C LYS A 281 -12.15 7.88 -21.21
N GLN A 282 -13.41 7.70 -21.60
CA GLN A 282 -13.87 7.92 -22.99
C GLN A 282 -14.24 9.38 -23.30
N ASP A 283 -13.93 10.33 -22.40
CA ASP A 283 -14.29 11.74 -22.51
C ASP A 283 -15.81 12.00 -22.59
N LYS A 284 -16.63 11.00 -22.19
CA LYS A 284 -18.10 11.10 -22.11
C LYS A 284 -18.52 11.73 -20.78
N ILE A 285 -18.06 12.96 -20.53
CA ILE A 285 -18.11 13.63 -19.22
C ILE A 285 -19.53 13.74 -18.64
N SER A 286 -20.50 14.19 -19.43
CA SER A 286 -21.90 14.35 -18.98
C SER A 286 -22.55 13.03 -18.53
N LEU A 287 -22.23 11.93 -19.21
CA LEU A 287 -22.71 10.59 -18.84
C LEU A 287 -22.02 10.09 -17.57
N ALA A 288 -20.72 10.38 -17.39
CA ALA A 288 -19.99 10.05 -16.17
C ALA A 288 -20.59 10.75 -14.94
N ILE A 289 -20.87 12.06 -15.04
CA ILE A 289 -21.53 12.83 -13.97
C ILE A 289 -22.90 12.24 -13.63
N LYS A 290 -23.72 11.96 -14.66
CA LYS A 290 -25.05 11.36 -14.46
C LYS A 290 -24.97 10.04 -13.71
N GLU A 291 -24.00 9.19 -14.05
CA GLU A 291 -23.84 7.89 -13.40
C GLU A 291 -23.30 8.02 -11.97
N LEU A 292 -22.39 8.95 -11.69
CA LEU A 292 -21.92 9.24 -10.32
C LEU A 292 -23.05 9.76 -9.41
N ASN A 293 -23.91 10.62 -9.93
CA ASN A 293 -25.09 11.08 -9.17
C ASN A 293 -26.01 9.90 -8.83
N LYS A 294 -26.23 8.94 -9.74
CA LYS A 294 -26.97 7.72 -9.40
C LYS A 294 -26.29 6.88 -8.32
N CYS A 295 -24.95 6.82 -8.29
CA CYS A 295 -24.23 6.15 -7.21
C CYS A 295 -24.54 6.80 -5.86
N LEU A 296 -24.56 8.14 -5.80
CA LEU A 296 -24.91 8.89 -4.60
C LEU A 296 -26.37 8.69 -4.19
N ASP A 297 -27.30 8.68 -5.14
CA ASP A 297 -28.73 8.45 -4.89
C ASP A 297 -29.00 7.05 -4.32
N LYS A 298 -28.26 6.04 -4.81
CA LYS A 298 -28.37 4.65 -4.32
C LYS A 298 -27.65 4.41 -2.99
N GLY A 299 -26.58 5.14 -2.71
CA GLY A 299 -25.70 4.88 -1.57
C GLY A 299 -24.84 3.63 -1.75
N GLU A 300 -24.20 3.21 -0.67
CA GLU A 300 -23.27 2.07 -0.68
C GLU A 300 -23.94 0.75 -1.07
N SER A 301 -23.22 -0.07 -1.83
CA SER A 301 -23.66 -1.42 -2.20
C SER A 301 -23.90 -2.28 -0.93
N PRO A 302 -24.85 -3.24 -0.96
CA PRO A 302 -24.95 -4.28 0.06
C PRO A 302 -23.60 -5.00 0.26
N ILE A 303 -23.33 -5.50 1.47
CA ILE A 303 -22.01 -6.06 1.86
C ILE A 303 -21.45 -7.09 0.85
N HIS A 304 -22.31 -7.93 0.25
CA HIS A 304 -21.88 -8.96 -0.70
C HIS A 304 -21.53 -8.42 -2.11
N LEU A 305 -21.80 -7.14 -2.36
CA LEU A 305 -21.53 -6.39 -3.59
C LEU A 305 -20.57 -5.20 -3.34
N ASN A 306 -20.15 -4.94 -2.10
CA ASN A 306 -19.29 -3.81 -1.75
C ASN A 306 -17.81 -4.23 -1.82
N PHE A 307 -17.19 -3.96 -2.97
CA PHE A 307 -15.77 -4.17 -3.27
C PHE A 307 -14.98 -2.85 -3.29
N ILE A 308 -15.66 -1.71 -3.45
CA ILE A 308 -15.13 -0.35 -3.47
C ILE A 308 -15.83 0.44 -2.38
N GLU A 309 -15.24 0.45 -1.19
CA GLU A 309 -15.68 1.31 -0.09
C GLU A 309 -15.77 2.77 -0.57
N GLY A 310 -16.91 3.42 -0.37
CA GLY A 310 -17.10 4.83 -0.71
C GLY A 310 -17.63 5.06 -2.13
N ALA A 311 -17.89 4.00 -2.91
CA ALA A 311 -18.39 4.11 -4.29
C ALA A 311 -19.77 4.76 -4.38
N GLY A 312 -20.59 4.66 -3.33
CA GLY A 312 -21.88 5.34 -3.21
C GLY A 312 -21.83 6.62 -2.37
N SER A 313 -20.63 7.06 -1.97
CA SER A 313 -20.46 8.19 -1.04
C SER A 313 -19.20 9.01 -1.35
N PHE A 314 -18.18 8.97 -0.49
CA PHE A 314 -17.05 9.90 -0.53
C PHE A 314 -16.16 9.75 -1.77
N LYS A 315 -16.04 8.55 -2.38
CA LYS A 315 -15.30 8.38 -3.65
C LYS A 315 -16.10 8.84 -4.85
N ALA A 316 -17.43 8.72 -4.82
CA ALA A 316 -18.29 9.31 -5.86
C ALA A 316 -18.21 10.83 -5.85
N TYR A 317 -18.25 11.45 -4.66
CA TYR A 317 -18.04 12.88 -4.51
C TYR A 317 -16.66 13.33 -4.98
N ASP A 318 -15.58 12.65 -4.61
CA ASP A 318 -14.23 12.97 -5.09
C ASP A 318 -14.08 12.79 -6.61
N ALA A 319 -14.74 11.79 -7.21
CA ALA A 319 -14.77 11.62 -8.65
C ALA A 319 -15.50 12.79 -9.35
N LEU A 320 -16.65 13.24 -8.81
CA LEU A 320 -17.36 14.43 -9.30
C LEU A 320 -16.48 15.67 -9.16
N ALA A 321 -15.84 15.87 -8.00
CA ALA A 321 -14.98 17.01 -7.76
C ALA A 321 -13.83 17.11 -8.77
N LYS A 322 -13.19 15.98 -9.09
CA LYS A 322 -12.14 15.93 -10.13
C LYS A 322 -12.67 16.24 -11.52
N ILE A 323 -13.88 15.80 -11.85
CA ILE A 323 -14.52 16.13 -13.13
C ILE A 323 -14.81 17.64 -13.20
N TYR A 324 -15.45 18.23 -12.19
CA TYR A 324 -15.74 19.66 -12.19
C TYR A 324 -14.47 20.52 -12.17
N TYR A 325 -13.42 20.06 -11.49
CA TYR A 325 -12.09 20.69 -11.56
C TYR A 325 -11.54 20.70 -13.00
N GLU A 326 -11.62 19.58 -13.72
CA GLU A 326 -11.21 19.49 -15.13
C GLU A 326 -12.05 20.38 -16.05
N LEU A 327 -13.34 20.57 -15.72
CA LEU A 327 -14.25 21.50 -16.39
C LEU A 327 -14.02 22.97 -16.01
N LYS A 328 -13.10 23.25 -15.07
CA LYS A 328 -12.84 24.58 -14.48
C LYS A 328 -14.03 25.19 -13.72
N ASP A 329 -15.00 24.35 -13.34
CA ASP A 329 -16.06 24.73 -12.42
C ASP A 329 -15.56 24.49 -10.99
N TYR A 330 -14.78 25.45 -10.50
CA TYR A 330 -14.09 25.34 -9.22
C TYR A 330 -15.04 25.40 -8.02
N ASP A 331 -16.18 26.07 -8.16
CA ASP A 331 -17.21 26.15 -7.12
C ASP A 331 -17.84 24.78 -6.85
N GLU A 332 -18.31 24.08 -7.90
CA GLU A 332 -18.84 22.73 -7.76
C GLU A 332 -17.77 21.72 -7.35
N ALA A 333 -16.55 21.85 -7.89
CA ALA A 333 -15.44 21.00 -7.49
C ALA A 333 -15.14 21.11 -5.99
N TYR A 334 -15.07 22.34 -5.47
CA TYR A 334 -14.84 22.61 -4.06
C TYR A 334 -15.98 22.10 -3.18
N HIS A 335 -17.24 22.29 -3.60
CA HIS A 335 -18.43 21.76 -2.92
C HIS A 335 -18.39 20.24 -2.76
N TYR A 336 -18.10 19.51 -3.85
CA TYR A 336 -18.01 18.06 -3.80
C TYR A 336 -16.79 17.57 -3.01
N CYS A 337 -15.65 18.27 -3.06
CA CYS A 337 -14.53 17.97 -2.18
C CYS A 337 -14.92 18.08 -0.70
N LYS A 338 -15.63 19.14 -0.31
CA LYS A 338 -16.15 19.33 1.05
C LYS A 338 -17.06 18.17 1.46
N LYS A 339 -18.00 17.75 0.61
CA LYS A 339 -18.88 16.61 0.89
C LYS A 339 -18.10 15.31 1.10
N ALA A 340 -17.11 15.03 0.24
CA ALA A 340 -16.26 13.84 0.38
C ALA A 340 -15.50 13.84 1.72
N PHE A 341 -14.91 14.99 2.09
CA PHE A 341 -14.13 15.14 3.31
C PHE A 341 -15.01 15.06 4.58
N GLN A 342 -16.21 15.66 4.56
CA GLN A 342 -17.17 15.58 5.68
C GLN A 342 -17.58 14.13 6.00
N ILE A 343 -17.74 13.29 4.98
CA ILE A 343 -18.12 11.88 5.16
C ILE A 343 -16.93 11.07 5.68
N ASN A 344 -15.73 11.30 5.14
CA ASN A 344 -14.53 10.59 5.57
C ASN A 344 -13.32 11.53 5.65
N PRO A 345 -13.06 12.15 6.81
CA PRO A 345 -11.92 13.05 7.00
C PRO A 345 -10.54 12.38 6.80
N ARG A 346 -10.47 11.05 6.90
CA ARG A 346 -9.24 10.28 6.64
C ARG A 346 -8.98 10.07 5.14
N PHE A 347 -9.98 10.29 4.29
CA PHE A 347 -9.82 10.21 2.85
C PHE A 347 -9.26 11.54 2.32
N THR A 348 -7.94 11.57 2.11
CA THR A 348 -7.21 12.82 1.84
C THR A 348 -7.29 13.29 0.39
N SER A 349 -7.68 12.46 -0.59
CA SER A 349 -7.75 12.85 -2.02
C SER A 349 -8.45 14.21 -2.29
N PRO A 350 -9.59 14.54 -1.65
CA PRO A 350 -10.27 15.82 -1.84
C PRO A 350 -9.41 17.04 -1.46
N ILE A 351 -8.58 16.94 -0.41
CA ILE A 351 -7.78 18.07 0.07
C ILE A 351 -6.72 18.49 -0.95
N TYR A 352 -6.19 17.54 -1.73
CA TYR A 352 -5.27 17.83 -2.84
C TYR A 352 -5.97 18.59 -3.96
N THR A 353 -7.23 18.26 -4.25
CA THR A 353 -8.02 18.97 -5.27
C THR A 353 -8.39 20.37 -4.79
N ILE A 354 -8.77 20.52 -3.52
CA ILE A 354 -8.99 21.84 -2.90
C ILE A 354 -7.73 22.69 -2.99
N ALA A 355 -6.55 22.15 -2.65
CA ALA A 355 -5.30 22.89 -2.77
C ALA A 355 -5.05 23.37 -4.21
N LYS A 356 -5.28 22.52 -5.22
CA LYS A 356 -5.16 22.91 -6.64
C LYS A 356 -6.08 24.09 -6.98
N ILE A 357 -7.34 24.03 -6.54
CA ILE A 357 -8.32 25.12 -6.74
C ILE A 357 -7.81 26.42 -6.11
N LEU A 358 -7.42 26.37 -4.83
CA LEU A 358 -6.96 27.55 -4.10
C LEU A 358 -5.71 28.19 -4.72
N PHE A 359 -4.77 27.38 -5.22
CA PHE A 359 -3.59 27.89 -5.93
C PHE A 359 -3.92 28.44 -7.32
N SER A 360 -4.96 27.93 -7.99
CA SER A 360 -5.40 28.45 -9.29
C SER A 360 -6.12 29.81 -9.21
N GLU A 361 -6.61 30.18 -8.02
CA GLU A 361 -7.31 31.45 -7.77
C GLU A 361 -6.36 32.61 -7.36
N GLU A 362 -5.04 32.42 -7.48
CA GLU A 362 -4.00 33.43 -7.14
C GLU A 362 -4.14 34.03 -5.74
N ARG A 363 -4.59 33.22 -4.77
CA ARG A 363 -4.78 33.63 -3.38
C ARG A 363 -3.46 33.86 -2.65
N ASP A 364 -3.51 34.71 -1.62
CA ASP A 364 -2.42 34.86 -0.67
C ASP A 364 -2.13 33.52 0.02
N ILE A 365 -0.86 33.22 0.24
CA ILE A 365 -0.44 31.94 0.79
C ILE A 365 -0.98 31.69 2.20
N ASN A 366 -1.19 32.74 2.99
CA ASN A 366 -1.74 32.59 4.35
C ASN A 366 -3.24 32.27 4.30
N ASP A 367 -4.01 32.82 3.35
CA ASP A 367 -5.41 32.42 3.11
C ASP A 367 -5.48 30.93 2.72
N ILE A 368 -4.56 30.46 1.87
CA ILE A 368 -4.49 29.03 1.48
C ILE A 368 -4.18 28.17 2.72
N LYS A 369 -3.20 28.57 3.54
CA LYS A 369 -2.84 27.86 4.79
C LYS A 369 -4.04 27.78 5.73
N GLU A 370 -4.66 28.91 6.04
CA GLU A 370 -5.83 28.97 6.94
C GLU A 370 -6.97 28.08 6.45
N LYS A 371 -7.28 28.13 5.15
CA LYS A 371 -8.35 27.31 4.56
C LYS A 371 -8.07 25.82 4.60
N LEU A 372 -6.84 25.41 4.28
CA LEU A 372 -6.47 23.98 4.30
C LEU A 372 -6.40 23.45 5.73
N GLU A 373 -5.83 24.22 6.67
CA GLU A 373 -5.82 23.88 8.10
C GLU A 373 -7.24 23.78 8.66
N GLY A 374 -8.16 24.66 8.23
CA GLY A 374 -9.55 24.68 8.67
C GLY A 374 -10.34 23.39 8.40
N PHE A 375 -9.88 22.51 7.49
CA PHE A 375 -10.48 21.18 7.30
C PHE A 375 -10.17 20.21 8.44
N PHE A 376 -9.04 20.40 9.14
CA PHE A 376 -8.61 19.54 10.24
C PHE A 376 -9.00 20.10 11.63
N GLY A 377 -9.48 21.35 11.67
CA GLY A 377 -9.93 22.01 12.90
C GLY A 377 -8.87 22.94 13.48
N LYS A 378 -9.01 23.29 14.77
CA LYS A 378 -8.16 24.33 15.40
C LYS A 378 -6.80 23.83 15.88
N ASN A 379 -6.71 22.55 16.25
CA ASN A 379 -5.52 21.97 16.85
C ASN A 379 -5.08 20.78 16.00
N LEU A 380 -4.14 21.04 15.09
CA LEU A 380 -3.64 20.00 14.20
C LEU A 380 -2.70 19.06 14.94
N ASP A 381 -2.81 17.77 14.65
CA ASP A 381 -1.89 16.75 15.11
C ASP A 381 -0.74 16.48 14.10
N GLU A 382 0.17 15.60 14.52
CA GLU A 382 1.31 15.14 13.74
C GLU A 382 0.92 14.63 12.33
N LYS A 383 -0.16 13.87 12.22
CA LYS A 383 -0.59 13.28 10.94
C LYS A 383 -1.17 14.34 10.02
N GLU A 384 -1.92 15.29 10.58
CA GLU A 384 -2.56 16.37 9.84
C GLU A 384 -1.52 17.34 9.27
N TYR A 385 -0.51 17.70 10.06
CA TYR A 385 0.64 18.45 9.55
C TYR A 385 1.38 17.69 8.43
N MET A 386 1.50 16.37 8.52
CA MET A 386 2.09 15.59 7.43
C MET A 386 1.25 15.52 6.18
N ILE A 387 -0.08 15.45 6.31
CA ILE A 387 -0.98 15.54 5.16
C ILE A 387 -0.82 16.91 4.48
N LEU A 388 -0.78 18.00 5.25
CA LEU A 388 -0.55 19.34 4.70
C LEU A 388 0.81 19.46 4.03
N SER A 389 1.87 18.92 4.64
CA SER A 389 3.19 18.84 4.00
C SER A 389 3.10 18.17 2.62
N ASP A 390 2.47 17.00 2.53
CA ASP A 390 2.35 16.25 1.29
C ASP A 390 1.53 17.00 0.23
N VAL A 391 0.49 17.74 0.65
CA VAL A 391 -0.32 18.60 -0.21
C VAL A 391 0.54 19.73 -0.78
N TYR A 392 1.27 20.47 0.06
CA TYR A 392 2.14 21.55 -0.42
C TYR A 392 3.29 21.04 -1.28
N PHE A 393 3.83 19.86 -0.97
CA PHE A 393 4.84 19.20 -1.78
C PHE A 393 4.30 18.88 -3.18
N ALA A 394 3.07 18.35 -3.27
CA ALA A 394 2.40 18.07 -4.55
C ALA A 394 2.09 19.35 -5.36
N GLN A 395 1.99 20.50 -4.70
CA GLN A 395 1.86 21.83 -5.34
C GLN A 395 3.23 22.49 -5.60
N ARG A 396 4.33 21.75 -5.47
CA ARG A 396 5.72 22.21 -5.65
C ARG A 396 6.09 23.38 -4.73
N LYS A 397 5.40 23.54 -3.60
CA LYS A 397 5.68 24.54 -2.56
C LYS A 397 6.58 23.94 -1.48
N TYR A 398 7.78 23.52 -1.88
CA TYR A 398 8.70 22.73 -1.04
C TYR A 398 9.08 23.39 0.29
N LYS A 399 9.27 24.72 0.29
CA LYS A 399 9.55 25.48 1.52
C LYS A 399 8.42 25.37 2.54
N ILE A 400 7.18 25.45 2.08
CA ILE A 400 6.00 25.37 2.94
C ILE A 400 5.77 23.93 3.39
N ALA A 401 5.95 22.96 2.49
CA ALA A 401 5.93 21.56 2.88
C ALA A 401 6.93 21.28 4.01
N TYR A 402 8.16 21.80 3.88
CA TYR A 402 9.19 21.71 4.91
C TYR A 402 8.77 22.38 6.24
N GLU A 403 8.16 23.57 6.20
CA GLU A 403 7.61 24.23 7.40
C GLU A 403 6.60 23.34 8.15
N TYR A 404 5.70 22.65 7.44
CA TYR A 404 4.74 21.73 8.05
C TYR A 404 5.39 20.45 8.59
N ILE A 405 6.45 19.95 7.95
CA ILE A 405 7.24 18.83 8.50
C ILE A 405 7.89 19.23 9.82
N LEU A 406 8.42 20.46 9.95
CA LEU A 406 9.00 20.94 11.20
C LEU A 406 7.95 21.04 12.32
N LYS A 407 6.75 21.56 12.02
CA LYS A 407 5.63 21.57 12.98
C LYS A 407 5.26 20.17 13.44
N ALA A 408 5.23 19.20 12.53
CA ALA A 408 5.00 17.80 12.90
C ALA A 408 6.14 17.26 13.77
N GLU A 409 7.41 17.57 13.44
CA GLU A 409 8.61 17.13 14.17
C GLU A 409 8.63 17.58 15.64
N GLU A 410 8.10 18.77 15.96
CA GLU A 410 7.98 19.27 17.34
C GLU A 410 7.07 18.39 18.23
N MET A 411 6.21 17.58 17.63
CA MET A 411 5.21 16.76 18.33
C MET A 411 5.63 15.29 18.47
N ILE A 412 6.82 14.92 18.01
CA ILE A 412 7.14 13.53 17.63
C ILE A 412 8.02 12.74 18.59
N THR A 413 7.74 11.43 18.59
CA THR A 413 8.65 10.31 18.92
C THR A 413 9.24 9.75 17.61
N TYR A 414 10.55 9.87 17.39
CA TYR A 414 11.35 9.49 16.20
C TYR A 414 10.66 8.60 15.11
N SER A 415 10.56 9.07 13.86
CA SER A 415 10.05 8.26 12.72
C SER A 415 10.82 8.48 11.40
N LEU A 416 11.21 7.38 10.75
CA LEU A 416 12.04 7.39 9.53
C LEU A 416 11.36 8.05 8.31
N LYS A 417 10.02 8.03 8.27
CA LYS A 417 9.25 8.65 7.16
C LYS A 417 9.42 10.17 7.15
N TYR A 418 9.63 10.79 8.31
CA TYR A 418 9.86 12.23 8.44
C TYR A 418 11.17 12.63 7.79
N PHE A 419 12.28 11.97 8.17
CA PHE A 419 13.58 12.27 7.59
C PHE A 419 13.58 12.11 6.07
N TYR A 420 12.90 11.10 5.54
CA TYR A 420 12.79 10.94 4.09
C TYR A 420 12.06 12.12 3.44
N LYS A 421 10.87 12.50 3.94
CA LYS A 421 10.09 13.61 3.38
C LYS A 421 10.79 14.96 3.56
N LYS A 422 11.45 15.17 4.71
CA LYS A 422 12.25 16.36 5.01
C LYS A 422 13.43 16.48 4.04
N GLY A 423 14.18 15.39 3.85
CA GLY A 423 15.27 15.30 2.88
C GLY A 423 14.81 15.55 1.45
N MET A 424 13.64 15.05 1.05
CA MET A 424 13.07 15.33 -0.27
C MET A 424 12.75 16.82 -0.46
N CYS A 425 12.15 17.49 0.54
CA CYS A 425 11.92 18.94 0.45
C CYS A 425 13.23 19.71 0.29
N LEU A 426 14.26 19.36 1.07
CA LEU A 426 15.58 19.99 1.02
C LEU A 426 16.29 19.76 -0.33
N LEU A 427 16.17 18.55 -0.89
CA LEU A 427 16.70 18.22 -2.22
C LEU A 427 16.10 19.11 -3.31
N PHE A 428 14.76 19.26 -3.33
CA PHE A 428 14.08 20.13 -4.30
C PHE A 428 14.36 21.63 -4.05
N MET A 429 14.71 22.01 -2.81
CA MET A 429 15.23 23.35 -2.49
C MET A 429 16.74 23.51 -2.78
N LYS A 430 17.39 22.50 -3.38
CA LYS A 430 18.83 22.47 -3.72
C LYS A 430 19.76 22.57 -2.51
N ASN A 431 19.25 22.28 -1.32
CA ASN A 431 20.05 22.15 -0.10
C ASN A 431 20.50 20.69 0.05
N TYR A 432 21.47 20.29 -0.78
CA TYR A 432 21.89 18.89 -0.91
C TYR A 432 22.55 18.33 0.34
N GLU A 433 23.31 19.15 1.07
CA GLU A 433 24.00 18.74 2.29
C GLU A 433 22.99 18.38 3.40
N GLU A 434 22.03 19.28 3.68
CA GLU A 434 21.01 18.98 4.68
C GLU A 434 20.06 17.87 4.21
N ALA A 435 19.78 17.78 2.91
CA ALA A 435 19.03 16.66 2.36
C ALA A 435 19.74 15.32 2.62
N TYR A 436 21.05 15.26 2.36
CA TYR A 436 21.89 14.11 2.64
C TYR A 436 21.84 13.72 4.13
N ASN A 437 22.04 14.68 5.04
CA ASN A 437 22.03 14.45 6.48
C ASN A 437 20.70 13.85 6.96
N ASN A 438 19.59 14.26 6.35
CA ASN A 438 18.28 13.66 6.65
C ASN A 438 18.17 12.24 6.11
N PHE A 439 18.57 11.98 4.87
CA PHE A 439 18.53 10.63 4.32
C PHE A 439 19.45 9.65 5.07
N GLU A 440 20.60 10.10 5.58
CA GLU A 440 21.55 9.28 6.33
C GLU A 440 20.97 8.73 7.64
N ARG A 441 20.00 9.43 8.25
CA ARG A 441 19.28 8.96 9.45
C ARG A 441 18.43 7.70 9.19
N ILE A 442 18.21 7.36 7.93
CA ILE A 442 17.48 6.16 7.53
C ILE A 442 18.48 5.02 7.42
N ILE A 443 18.55 4.18 8.46
CA ILE A 443 19.56 3.11 8.58
C ILE A 443 19.06 1.70 8.23
N LYS A 444 17.73 1.48 8.15
CA LYS A 444 17.12 0.17 7.81
C LYS A 444 15.66 0.33 7.36
N GLY A 445 15.09 -0.74 6.79
CA GLY A 445 13.67 -0.82 6.40
C GLY A 445 13.41 -0.45 4.94
N GLU A 446 12.13 -0.34 4.57
CA GLU A 446 11.68 -0.17 3.18
C GLU A 446 12.19 1.11 2.48
N LEU A 447 12.57 2.13 3.27
CA LEU A 447 13.10 3.39 2.75
C LEU A 447 14.63 3.40 2.63
N TYR A 448 15.33 2.40 3.16
CA TYR A 448 16.79 2.42 3.26
C TYR A 448 17.48 2.51 1.90
N GLU A 449 17.16 1.61 0.98
CA GLU A 449 17.74 1.65 -0.38
C GLU A 449 17.35 2.93 -1.12
N LYS A 450 16.11 3.39 -0.98
CA LYS A 450 15.66 4.66 -1.55
C LYS A 450 16.45 5.85 -0.99
N ALA A 451 16.78 5.83 0.30
CA ALA A 451 17.60 6.86 0.94
C ALA A 451 19.02 6.86 0.39
N ILE A 452 19.66 5.69 0.22
CA ILE A 452 20.99 5.59 -0.40
C ILE A 452 21.01 6.20 -1.80
N TYR A 453 20.01 5.91 -2.64
CA TYR A 453 19.92 6.54 -3.97
C TYR A 453 19.74 8.06 -3.90
N LYS A 454 18.99 8.57 -2.90
CA LYS A 454 18.83 10.02 -2.72
C LYS A 454 20.08 10.68 -2.17
N MET A 455 20.82 10.03 -1.27
CA MET A 455 22.15 10.47 -0.81
C MET A 455 23.13 10.52 -1.98
N ALA A 456 23.18 9.46 -2.80
CA ALA A 456 24.02 9.43 -4.00
C ALA A 456 23.65 10.56 -4.96
N LEU A 457 22.35 10.86 -5.12
CA LEU A 457 21.90 12.00 -5.92
C LEU A 457 22.39 13.33 -5.34
N CYS A 458 22.26 13.55 -4.03
CA CYS A 458 22.77 14.76 -3.37
C CYS A 458 24.28 14.96 -3.65
N GLU A 459 25.07 13.89 -3.54
CA GLU A 459 26.51 13.95 -3.79
C GLU A 459 26.84 14.18 -5.27
N ILE A 460 26.12 13.55 -6.19
CA ILE A 460 26.25 13.79 -7.64
C ILE A 460 25.97 15.28 -7.95
N LEU A 461 24.87 15.82 -7.43
CA LEU A 461 24.45 17.20 -7.68
C LEU A 461 25.34 18.23 -6.98
N SER A 462 26.03 17.84 -5.91
CA SER A 462 27.04 18.65 -5.21
C SER A 462 28.44 18.57 -5.84
N GLY A 463 28.65 17.69 -6.83
CA GLY A 463 29.95 17.48 -7.48
C GLY A 463 30.89 16.48 -6.77
N ASN A 464 30.43 15.83 -5.70
CA ASN A 464 31.20 14.91 -4.87
C ASN A 464 31.15 13.47 -5.41
N MET A 465 31.67 13.28 -6.63
CA MET A 465 31.51 12.05 -7.41
C MET A 465 32.14 10.80 -6.76
N TYR A 466 33.18 11.00 -5.95
CA TYR A 466 33.81 9.94 -5.16
C TYR A 466 32.88 9.39 -4.08
N ASN A 467 32.22 10.26 -3.32
CA ASN A 467 31.25 9.84 -2.29
C ASN A 467 30.01 9.21 -2.92
N ALA A 468 29.51 9.79 -4.02
CA ALA A 468 28.43 9.17 -4.80
C ALA A 468 28.77 7.73 -5.21
N THR A 469 30.00 7.49 -5.66
CA THR A 469 30.48 6.15 -6.03
C THR A 469 30.50 5.20 -4.85
N LYS A 470 30.92 5.65 -3.65
CA LYS A 470 30.88 4.84 -2.43
C LYS A 470 29.46 4.43 -2.08
N LEU A 471 28.51 5.37 -2.09
CA LEU A 471 27.10 5.12 -1.77
C LEU A 471 26.47 4.13 -2.76
N LEU A 472 26.71 4.32 -4.05
CA LEU A 472 26.20 3.41 -5.08
C LEU A 472 26.79 2.00 -4.95
N ASN A 473 28.00 1.84 -4.41
CA ASN A 473 28.60 0.53 -4.12
C ASN A 473 28.00 -0.16 -2.88
N MET A 474 27.24 0.55 -2.03
CA MET A 474 26.55 -0.06 -0.88
C MET A 474 25.29 -0.83 -1.29
N VAL A 475 24.72 -0.52 -2.47
CA VAL A 475 23.56 -1.22 -3.02
C VAL A 475 24.03 -2.46 -3.79
N ARG A 476 23.22 -3.54 -3.83
CA ARG A 476 23.54 -4.86 -4.44
C ARG A 476 24.20 -4.75 -5.83
N ASP A 477 24.92 -5.83 -6.19
CA ASP A 477 25.78 -5.99 -7.38
C ASP A 477 25.17 -5.42 -8.69
N PRO A 478 25.96 -4.73 -9.55
CA PRO A 478 25.44 -3.90 -10.62
C PRO A 478 24.88 -4.71 -11.79
N GLU A 479 25.28 -5.98 -11.94
CA GLU A 479 24.75 -6.88 -12.97
C GLU A 479 23.26 -7.18 -12.79
N ASN A 480 22.71 -7.00 -11.58
CA ASN A 480 21.31 -7.26 -11.26
C ASN A 480 20.55 -6.02 -10.77
N ASN A 481 21.13 -4.81 -10.89
CA ASN A 481 20.51 -3.59 -10.40
C ASN A 481 20.51 -2.47 -11.45
N ASN A 482 19.43 -2.44 -12.23
CA ASN A 482 19.20 -1.43 -13.27
C ASN A 482 19.26 0.00 -12.73
N ARG A 483 18.77 0.25 -11.51
CA ARG A 483 18.74 1.60 -10.92
C ARG A 483 20.14 2.08 -10.59
N ARG A 484 20.98 1.21 -10.04
CA ARG A 484 22.40 1.51 -9.80
C ARG A 484 23.12 1.87 -11.10
N LYS A 485 22.90 1.10 -12.19
CA LYS A 485 23.47 1.38 -13.51
C LYS A 485 23.12 2.80 -13.99
N ILE A 486 21.82 3.16 -13.95
CA ILE A 486 21.37 4.51 -14.36
C ILE A 486 22.02 5.62 -13.53
N TYR A 487 22.14 5.46 -12.21
CA TYR A 487 22.76 6.46 -11.34
C TYR A 487 24.28 6.62 -11.60
N TYR A 488 25.00 5.52 -11.90
CA TYR A 488 26.40 5.62 -12.34
C TYR A 488 26.54 6.35 -13.66
N THR A 489 25.67 6.05 -14.62
CA THR A 489 25.67 6.72 -15.93
C THR A 489 25.38 8.21 -15.76
N LEU A 490 24.37 8.59 -14.96
CA LEU A 490 24.08 9.99 -14.63
C LEU A 490 25.32 10.70 -14.06
N LYS A 491 25.97 10.10 -13.06
CA LYS A 491 27.19 10.65 -12.45
C LYS A 491 28.26 10.92 -13.52
N ASN A 492 28.54 9.94 -14.37
CA ASN A 492 29.55 10.06 -15.42
C ASN A 492 29.19 11.15 -16.45
N LEU A 493 27.90 11.25 -16.85
CA LEU A 493 27.42 12.30 -17.75
C LEU A 493 27.60 13.70 -17.15
N LEU A 494 27.31 13.88 -15.86
CA LEU A 494 27.50 15.17 -15.18
C LEU A 494 28.98 15.52 -14.96
N GLU A 495 29.86 14.52 -14.85
CA GLU A 495 31.33 14.68 -14.91
C GLU A 495 31.86 15.01 -16.32
N GLY A 496 31.00 14.98 -17.35
CA GLY A 496 31.42 15.21 -18.74
C GLY A 496 32.12 14.01 -19.39
N LYS A 497 31.96 12.81 -18.84
CA LYS A 497 32.51 11.57 -19.40
C LYS A 497 31.59 11.01 -20.47
N SER A 498 32.17 10.46 -21.53
CA SER A 498 31.45 9.63 -22.49
C SER A 498 30.95 8.34 -21.83
N CYS A 499 29.73 7.93 -22.15
CA CYS A 499 29.13 6.70 -21.63
C CYS A 499 28.75 5.77 -22.78
N ASP A 500 28.98 4.47 -22.61
CA ASP A 500 28.54 3.44 -23.54
C ASP A 500 27.00 3.27 -23.49
N PRO A 501 26.38 2.74 -24.56
CA PRO A 501 24.97 2.37 -24.54
C PRO A 501 24.61 1.50 -23.33
N ILE A 502 23.51 1.83 -22.66
CA ILE A 502 22.98 1.08 -21.51
C ILE A 502 22.35 -0.23 -21.97
N SER A 503 21.54 -0.19 -23.03
CA SER A 503 20.97 -1.39 -23.67
C SER A 503 20.54 -1.06 -25.10
N GLU A 504 20.78 -2.00 -26.00
CA GLU A 504 20.29 -1.98 -27.39
C GLU A 504 19.04 -2.84 -27.58
N ASP A 505 18.62 -3.59 -26.54
CA ASP A 505 17.39 -4.39 -26.56
C ASP A 505 16.18 -3.54 -26.19
N GLN A 506 15.14 -3.59 -27.01
CA GLN A 506 13.94 -2.75 -26.84
C GLN A 506 13.14 -3.10 -25.57
N GLU A 507 13.04 -4.38 -25.19
CA GLU A 507 12.25 -4.79 -24.02
C GLU A 507 12.99 -4.49 -22.71
N GLU A 508 14.31 -4.67 -22.69
CA GLU A 508 15.16 -4.26 -21.58
C GLU A 508 15.18 -2.73 -21.43
N SER A 509 15.28 -2.00 -22.54
CA SER A 509 15.26 -0.53 -22.59
C SER A 509 14.00 0.08 -22.00
N LYS A 510 12.84 -0.59 -22.06
CA LYS A 510 11.62 -0.15 -21.38
C LYS A 510 11.80 -0.08 -19.86
N LYS A 511 12.47 -1.07 -19.26
CA LYS A 511 12.74 -1.09 -17.80
C LYS A 511 13.69 0.03 -17.39
N PHE A 512 14.69 0.34 -18.22
CA PHE A 512 15.58 1.46 -17.98
C PHE A 512 14.88 2.81 -18.15
N ALA A 513 14.03 2.95 -19.16
CA ALA A 513 13.26 4.16 -19.40
C ALA A 513 12.42 4.54 -18.17
N ASP A 514 11.76 3.58 -17.52
CA ASP A 514 10.99 3.85 -16.29
C ASP A 514 11.84 4.47 -15.18
N ILE A 515 13.04 3.93 -14.96
CA ILE A 515 13.98 4.46 -13.97
C ILE A 515 14.51 5.83 -14.38
N ILE A 516 14.84 6.02 -15.67
CA ILE A 516 15.34 7.29 -16.20
C ILE A 516 14.28 8.38 -16.02
N PHE A 517 13.01 8.12 -16.36
CA PHE A 517 11.95 9.11 -16.21
C PHE A 517 11.62 9.44 -14.75
N GLU A 518 11.66 8.46 -13.83
CA GLU A 518 11.59 8.75 -12.38
C GLU A 518 12.72 9.69 -11.91
N LEU A 519 13.92 9.55 -12.49
CA LEU A 519 15.08 10.37 -12.15
C LEU A 519 15.01 11.76 -12.78
N LEU A 520 14.64 11.85 -14.06
CA LEU A 520 14.46 13.12 -14.78
C LEU A 520 13.35 13.98 -14.15
N ASP A 521 12.28 13.36 -13.64
CA ASP A 521 11.20 14.05 -12.91
C ASP A 521 11.68 14.77 -11.64
N ILE A 522 12.73 14.25 -11.00
CA ILE A 522 13.38 14.93 -9.88
C ILE A 522 14.34 16.01 -10.38
N LEU A 523 15.20 15.65 -11.35
CA LEU A 523 16.30 16.49 -11.80
C LEU A 523 15.83 17.81 -12.43
N ILE A 524 14.70 17.78 -13.14
CA ILE A 524 14.16 18.97 -13.82
C ILE A 524 13.90 20.14 -12.86
N GLU A 525 13.61 19.87 -11.59
CA GLU A 525 13.44 20.90 -10.54
C GLU A 525 14.63 20.97 -9.58
N ALA A 526 15.22 19.82 -9.25
CA ALA A 526 16.24 19.70 -8.21
C ALA A 526 17.66 20.02 -8.67
N THR A 527 17.91 20.36 -9.94
CA THR A 527 19.25 20.76 -10.42
C THR A 527 19.24 22.05 -11.26
N SER A 528 20.38 22.43 -11.82
CA SER A 528 20.46 23.54 -12.78
C SER A 528 20.00 23.09 -14.18
N PRO A 529 19.51 24.00 -15.03
CA PRO A 529 19.10 23.66 -16.40
C PRO A 529 20.19 22.93 -17.18
N GLU A 530 21.46 23.33 -17.03
CA GLU A 530 22.60 22.72 -17.74
C GLU A 530 22.83 21.26 -17.32
N ASN A 531 22.73 20.98 -16.01
CA ASN A 531 22.85 19.62 -15.51
C ASN A 531 21.64 18.76 -15.91
N PHE A 532 20.45 19.35 -15.95
CA PHE A 532 19.27 18.65 -16.43
C PHE A 532 19.40 18.30 -17.93
N GLU A 533 19.86 19.23 -18.76
CA GLU A 533 20.15 18.97 -20.19
C GLU A 533 21.16 17.85 -20.39
N LYS A 534 22.26 17.83 -19.62
CA LYS A 534 23.22 16.71 -19.64
C LYS A 534 22.57 15.39 -19.25
N SER A 535 21.65 15.42 -18.29
CA SER A 535 20.95 14.22 -17.82
C SER A 535 20.03 13.61 -18.89
N LEU A 536 19.51 14.42 -19.81
CA LEU A 536 18.71 13.93 -20.96
C LEU A 536 19.50 12.99 -21.87
N GLN A 537 20.84 13.04 -21.85
CA GLN A 537 21.68 12.11 -22.62
C GLN A 537 21.47 10.65 -22.19
N LEU A 538 20.94 10.38 -21.00
CA LEU A 538 20.51 9.02 -20.60
C LEU A 538 19.53 8.41 -21.59
N LEU A 539 18.65 9.23 -22.21
CA LEU A 539 17.66 8.76 -23.17
C LEU A 539 18.30 8.30 -24.49
N ASN A 540 19.47 8.82 -24.83
CA ASN A 540 20.21 8.43 -26.04
C ASN A 540 21.01 7.13 -25.84
N LEU A 541 21.10 6.62 -24.61
CA LEU A 541 21.83 5.41 -24.27
C LEU A 541 20.93 4.18 -24.20
N ILE A 542 19.66 4.29 -24.56
CA ILE A 542 18.69 3.19 -24.60
C ILE A 542 17.95 3.16 -25.95
N GLU A 543 17.61 1.98 -26.43
CA GLU A 543 16.82 1.81 -27.66
C GLU A 543 15.32 1.78 -27.31
N ASN A 544 14.66 2.94 -27.33
CA ASN A 544 13.23 3.04 -27.00
C ASN A 544 12.54 4.17 -27.80
N ASP A 545 11.57 3.81 -28.63
CA ASP A 545 10.87 4.73 -29.53
C ASP A 545 9.81 5.62 -28.84
N GLU A 546 9.56 5.44 -27.54
CA GLU A 546 8.63 6.23 -26.73
C GLU A 546 9.30 7.35 -25.93
N VAL A 547 10.64 7.47 -25.98
CA VAL A 547 11.38 8.43 -25.14
C VAL A 547 10.95 9.88 -25.37
N LEU A 548 10.70 10.29 -26.62
CA LEU A 548 10.27 11.67 -26.92
C LEU A 548 8.83 11.92 -26.48
N LEU A 549 7.94 10.94 -26.63
CA LEU A 549 6.57 11.05 -26.13
C LEU A 549 6.55 11.22 -24.61
N ARG A 550 7.34 10.41 -23.90
CA ARG A 550 7.46 10.47 -22.45
C ARG A 550 8.13 11.77 -21.98
N LEU A 551 9.12 12.27 -22.71
CA LEU A 551 9.77 13.55 -22.44
C LEU A 551 8.81 14.73 -22.63
N ALA A 552 7.98 14.69 -23.68
CA ALA A 552 6.94 15.69 -23.89
C ALA A 552 5.93 15.72 -22.72
N LYS A 553 5.49 14.56 -22.25
CA LYS A 553 4.61 14.43 -21.07
C LYS A 553 5.29 14.94 -19.79
N LEU A 554 6.58 14.64 -19.61
CA LEU A 554 7.36 15.16 -18.50
C LEU A 554 7.36 16.70 -18.52
N TYR A 555 7.73 17.33 -19.64
CA TYR A 555 7.69 18.78 -19.77
C TYR A 555 6.31 19.37 -19.53
N TYR A 556 5.26 18.73 -20.02
CA TYR A 556 3.89 19.17 -19.78
C TYR A 556 3.54 19.19 -18.29
N ASN A 557 3.89 18.13 -17.56
CA ASN A 557 3.63 18.01 -16.12
C ASN A 557 4.41 19.03 -15.27
N HIS A 558 5.50 19.56 -15.81
CA HIS A 558 6.33 20.62 -15.23
C HIS A 558 6.01 22.01 -15.78
N GLU A 559 4.86 22.16 -16.46
CA GLU A 559 4.36 23.42 -17.01
C GLU A 559 5.30 24.08 -18.05
N LEU A 560 6.24 23.31 -18.60
CA LEU A 560 7.14 23.73 -19.67
C LEU A 560 6.47 23.53 -21.04
N TYR A 561 5.33 24.19 -21.25
CA TYR A 561 4.42 23.92 -22.38
C TYR A 561 5.10 24.06 -23.76
N ASN A 562 5.97 25.05 -23.93
CA ASN A 562 6.74 25.25 -25.17
C ASN A 562 7.61 24.02 -25.51
N LEU A 563 8.37 23.52 -24.53
CA LEU A 563 9.22 22.34 -24.70
C LEU A 563 8.38 21.08 -24.90
N ALA A 564 7.29 20.94 -24.14
CA ALA A 564 6.36 19.83 -24.26
C ALA A 564 5.77 19.73 -25.68
N PHE A 565 5.28 20.85 -26.21
CA PHE A 565 4.71 20.91 -27.56
C PHE A 565 5.74 20.57 -28.63
N GLY A 566 6.96 21.10 -28.51
CA GLY A 566 8.09 20.76 -29.38
C GLY A 566 8.41 19.26 -29.39
N GLU A 567 8.48 18.64 -28.22
CA GLU A 567 8.78 17.21 -28.10
C GLU A 567 7.64 16.29 -28.57
N PHE A 568 6.37 16.70 -28.42
CA PHE A 568 5.25 15.97 -29.04
C PHE A 568 5.39 15.94 -30.57
N ILE A 569 5.73 17.08 -31.19
CA ILE A 569 5.98 17.15 -32.64
C ILE A 569 7.15 16.24 -33.03
N ARG A 570 8.25 16.26 -32.27
CA ARG A 570 9.42 15.40 -32.55
C ARG A 570 9.09 13.93 -32.42
N SER A 571 8.34 13.52 -31.40
CA SER A 571 7.87 12.14 -31.21
C SER A 571 7.09 11.63 -32.42
N ILE A 572 6.16 12.45 -32.94
CA ILE A 572 5.38 12.11 -34.15
C ILE A 572 6.29 12.02 -35.38
N LYS A 573 7.18 13.01 -35.58
CA LYS A 573 8.03 13.07 -36.78
C LYS A 573 9.10 11.98 -36.84
N ILE A 574 9.71 11.66 -35.70
CA ILE A 574 10.88 10.76 -35.63
C ILE A 574 10.42 9.31 -35.44
N PHE A 575 9.48 9.06 -34.53
CA PHE A 575 9.09 7.71 -34.14
C PHE A 575 7.67 7.32 -34.58
N ASN A 576 6.89 8.26 -35.14
CA ASN A 576 5.48 8.05 -35.43
C ASN A 576 4.69 7.60 -34.18
N LYS A 577 5.06 8.15 -33.01
CA LYS A 577 4.46 7.83 -31.71
C LYS A 577 3.68 9.01 -31.15
N ILE A 578 2.42 8.76 -30.86
CA ILE A 578 1.53 9.61 -30.06
C ILE A 578 0.42 8.72 -29.48
N ASP A 579 -0.01 8.99 -28.26
CA ASP A 579 -1.18 8.36 -27.66
C ASP A 579 -2.27 9.40 -27.37
N PHE A 580 -3.46 8.92 -26.98
CA PHE A 580 -4.61 9.80 -26.75
C PHE A 580 -4.34 10.83 -25.64
N GLU A 581 -3.64 10.42 -24.58
CA GLU A 581 -3.22 11.31 -23.50
C GLU A 581 -2.29 12.40 -24.01
N GLY A 582 -1.24 12.03 -24.76
CA GLY A 582 -0.27 12.93 -25.34
C GLY A 582 -0.90 13.90 -26.33
N LEU A 583 -1.86 13.46 -27.14
CA LEU A 583 -2.58 14.32 -28.07
C LEU A 583 -3.43 15.38 -27.34
N ASN A 584 -4.08 14.99 -26.23
CA ASN A 584 -4.81 15.91 -25.37
C ASN A 584 -3.88 16.90 -24.65
N MET A 585 -2.75 16.43 -24.13
CA MET A 585 -1.72 17.30 -23.53
C MET A 585 -1.14 18.26 -24.55
N MET A 586 -0.83 17.80 -25.77
CA MET A 586 -0.32 18.62 -26.87
C MET A 586 -1.30 19.74 -27.23
N LYS A 587 -2.61 19.44 -27.36
CA LYS A 587 -3.65 20.45 -27.58
C LYS A 587 -3.69 21.48 -26.45
N LYS A 588 -3.65 21.03 -25.19
CA LYS A 588 -3.67 21.94 -24.03
C LYS A 588 -2.41 22.79 -23.94
N ALA A 589 -1.25 22.22 -24.24
CA ALA A 589 0.02 22.93 -24.31
C ALA A 589 -0.04 24.03 -25.37
N PHE A 590 -0.55 23.72 -26.56
CA PHE A 590 -0.73 24.70 -27.63
C PHE A 590 -1.56 25.92 -27.17
N ILE A 591 -2.70 25.69 -26.53
CA ILE A 591 -3.58 26.75 -25.98
C ILE A 591 -2.88 27.58 -24.88
N LYS A 592 -1.88 27.02 -24.18
CA LYS A 592 -1.12 27.72 -23.13
C LYS A 592 0.06 28.53 -23.66
N ILE A 593 0.47 28.26 -24.90
CA ILE A 593 1.57 28.96 -25.59
C ILE A 593 1.03 30.19 -26.32
N GLU A 594 -0.18 30.05 -26.91
CA GLU A 594 -0.98 31.19 -27.42
C GLU A 594 -1.47 32.09 -26.28
#